data_AF-A0AAV4SGR6-F1
#
_entry.id   AF-A0AAV4SGR6-F1
#
_cell.length_a   1.000
_cell.length_b   1.000
_cell.length_c   1.000
_cell.angle_alpha   90.00
_cell.angle_beta   90.00
_cell.angle_gamma   90.00
#
_symmetry.space_group_name_H-M   'P 1'
#
loop_
_entity.id
_entity.type
_entity.pdbx_description
1 polymer ?
#
loop_
_entity_poly.entity_id
_entity_poly.type
_entity_poly.pdbx_seq_one_letter_code
_entity_poly.pdbx_strand_id
1 'polypeptide(L)'
;MKYLYTSTGDKAVVNGLVPSGKYQFKFQIDPPWRIRRDAKSFNITLLPAVPDVIFRSVRDNQVEIEIYRSIDDIKRKTIDEHELTYNIVEMYGSRIEDCVINIKIPIACTGSRYTIAGLSTGFYYEIRVRAHTKTGYGNPYRNKIRLNDR
;
A
#
# COMPACT_ATOMS: atom_id res chain seq x y z
N MET A 1 13.42 -21.65 10.07
CA MET A 1 13.68 -20.32 10.64
C MET A 1 15.09 -19.91 10.27
N LYS A 2 15.28 -18.76 9.63
CA LYS A 2 16.62 -18.24 9.29
C LYS A 2 17.04 -17.30 10.41
N TYR A 3 18.04 -17.68 11.19
CA TYR A 3 18.60 -16.82 12.24
C TYR A 3 19.47 -15.75 11.56
N LEU A 4 19.13 -14.47 11.76
CA LEU A 4 19.96 -13.36 11.32
C LEU A 4 20.90 -13.00 12.47
N TYR A 5 22.18 -13.28 12.29
CA TYR A 5 23.23 -12.90 13.21
C TYR A 5 23.86 -11.60 12.71
N THR A 6 23.81 -10.53 13.52
CA THR A 6 24.57 -9.30 13.29
C THR A 6 25.52 -9.10 14.45
N SER A 7 26.83 -9.26 14.22
CA SER A 7 27.87 -9.30 15.25
C SER A 7 28.38 -7.92 15.71
N THR A 8 27.78 -6.82 15.26
CA THR A 8 28.35 -5.47 15.50
C THR A 8 27.29 -4.35 15.64
N GLY A 9 26.29 -4.51 16.51
CA GLY A 9 25.49 -3.37 16.99
C GLY A 9 24.10 -3.67 17.55
N ASP A 10 23.52 -2.67 18.23
CA ASP A 10 22.17 -2.68 18.84
C ASP A 10 21.00 -2.70 17.82
N LYS A 11 21.31 -2.91 16.53
CA LYS A 11 20.35 -2.82 15.42
C LYS A 11 20.50 -4.02 14.49
N ALA A 12 19.37 -4.61 14.12
CA ALA A 12 19.27 -5.63 13.09
C ALA A 12 18.23 -5.20 12.04
N VAL A 13 18.56 -5.41 10.77
CA VAL A 13 17.64 -5.19 9.65
C VAL A 13 17.19 -6.53 9.11
N VAL A 14 15.88 -6.76 9.08
CA VAL A 14 15.28 -8.00 8.55
C VAL A 14 14.58 -7.67 7.24
N ASN A 15 15.09 -8.26 6.15
CA ASN A 15 14.57 -8.07 4.80
C ASN A 15 13.78 -9.29 4.30
N GLY A 16 13.01 -9.11 3.22
CA GLY A 16 12.24 -10.18 2.58
C GLY A 16 11.00 -10.60 3.37
N LEU A 17 10.54 -9.75 4.30
CA LEU A 17 9.27 -9.94 4.96
C LEU A 17 8.14 -9.57 4.01
N VAL A 18 7.05 -10.33 4.05
CA VAL A 18 5.91 -10.08 3.20
C VAL A 18 5.08 -8.95 3.80
N PRO A 19 4.70 -7.93 2.99
CA PRO A 19 3.82 -6.86 3.44
C PRO A 19 2.52 -7.38 4.06
N SER A 20 1.95 -6.58 4.95
CA SER A 20 0.79 -6.95 5.78
C SER A 20 0.98 -8.20 6.66
N GLY A 21 2.16 -8.81 6.67
CA GLY A 21 2.47 -9.98 7.48
C GLY A 21 2.53 -9.65 8.96
N LYS A 22 2.13 -10.63 9.79
CA LYS A 22 2.26 -10.60 11.24
C LYS A 22 3.47 -11.44 11.65
N TYR A 23 4.39 -10.83 12.38
CA TYR A 23 5.66 -11.43 12.77
C TYR A 23 5.89 -11.32 14.27
N GLN A 24 6.51 -12.36 14.84
CA GLN A 24 7.07 -12.32 16.18
C GLN A 24 8.60 -12.39 16.09
N PHE A 25 9.27 -11.34 16.53
CA PHE A 25 10.73 -11.28 16.64
C PHE A 25 11.17 -11.62 18.06
N LYS A 26 12.04 -12.61 18.20
CA LYS A 26 12.63 -13.01 19.49
C LYS A 26 14.11 -12.65 19.49
N PHE A 27 14.51 -11.86 20.48
CA PHE A 27 15.90 -11.43 20.66
C PHE A 27 16.49 -12.13 21.88
N GLN A 28 17.66 -12.72 21.70
CA GLN A 28 18.38 -13.47 22.72
C GLN A 28 19.88 -13.21 22.59
N ILE A 29 20.59 -13.14 23.71
CA ILE A 29 22.05 -13.04 23.70
C ILE A 29 22.63 -14.43 23.55
N ASP A 30 23.55 -14.60 22.60
CA ASP A 30 24.25 -15.85 22.32
C ASP A 30 25.71 -15.75 22.82
N PRO A 31 26.21 -16.70 23.64
CA PRO A 31 25.50 -17.86 24.15
C PRO A 31 24.61 -17.57 25.37
N PRO A 32 23.40 -18.18 25.44
CA PRO A 32 22.41 -17.89 26.49
C PRO A 32 22.88 -18.19 27.90
N TRP A 33 23.82 -19.11 28.09
CA TRP A 33 24.34 -19.44 29.41
C TRP A 33 25.26 -18.37 30.00
N ARG A 34 25.78 -17.44 29.19
CA ARG A 34 26.64 -16.35 29.69
C ARG A 34 25.85 -15.22 30.34
N ILE A 35 24.58 -15.04 29.98
CA ILE A 35 23.70 -14.02 30.54
C ILE A 35 22.32 -14.64 30.75
N ARG A 36 21.92 -14.84 32.02
CA ARG A 36 20.56 -15.27 32.39
C ARG A 36 19.54 -14.15 32.16
N ARG A 37 19.31 -13.80 30.89
CA ARG A 37 18.27 -12.86 30.48
C ARG A 37 17.34 -13.56 29.51
N ASP A 38 16.06 -13.56 29.84
CA ASP A 38 15.03 -14.15 28.99
C ASP A 38 14.97 -13.47 27.63
N ALA A 39 14.60 -14.24 26.62
CA ALA A 39 14.41 -13.72 25.27
C ALA A 39 13.28 -12.68 25.25
N LYS A 40 13.55 -11.50 24.68
CA LYS A 40 12.51 -10.47 24.51
C LYS A 40 11.79 -10.71 23.20
N SER A 41 10.46 -10.77 23.26
CA SER A 41 9.61 -10.97 22.09
C SER A 41 8.89 -9.68 21.70
N PHE A 42 8.83 -9.38 20.40
CA PHE A 42 8.08 -8.27 19.84
C PHE A 42 7.16 -8.75 18.74
N ASN A 43 5.88 -8.39 18.81
CA ASN A 43 4.91 -8.68 17.76
C ASN A 43 4.79 -7.44 16.87
N ILE A 44 5.02 -7.60 15.57
CA ILE A 44 4.97 -6.52 14.57
C ILE A 44 4.02 -6.94 13.46
N THR A 45 3.13 -6.04 13.07
CA THR A 45 2.36 -6.17 11.83
C THR A 45 2.93 -5.17 10.84
N LEU A 46 3.30 -5.64 9.64
CA LEU A 46 3.83 -4.76 8.61
C LEU A 46 2.72 -3.99 7.91
N LEU A 47 3.05 -2.81 7.39
CA LEU A 47 2.14 -2.05 6.55
C LEU A 47 1.86 -2.80 5.22
N PRO A 48 0.73 -2.49 4.56
CA PRO A 48 0.43 -2.97 3.23
C PRO A 48 1.48 -2.65 2.18
N ALA A 49 1.53 -3.52 1.17
CA ALA A 49 2.24 -3.24 -0.07
C ALA A 49 1.58 -2.10 -0.86
N VAL A 50 2.29 -1.60 -1.86
CA VAL A 50 1.70 -0.78 -2.91
C VAL A 50 0.71 -1.66 -3.69
N PRO A 51 -0.56 -1.25 -3.85
CA PRO A 51 -1.53 -2.03 -4.61
C PRO A 51 -1.24 -1.99 -6.11
N ASP A 52 -1.58 -3.06 -6.80
CA ASP A 52 -1.51 -3.12 -8.26
C ASP A 52 -2.75 -2.47 -8.87
N VAL A 53 -2.57 -1.46 -9.72
CA VAL A 53 -3.66 -0.70 -10.33
C VAL A 53 -3.52 -0.72 -11.85
N ILE A 54 -4.60 -1.10 -12.52
CA ILE A 54 -4.69 -1.17 -13.97
C ILE A 54 -5.70 -0.12 -14.44
N PHE A 55 -5.28 0.73 -15.38
CA PHE A 55 -6.19 1.62 -16.08
C PHE A 55 -6.89 0.85 -17.20
N ARG A 56 -8.19 0.65 -17.09
CA ARG A 56 -9.00 -0.04 -18.09
C ARG A 56 -9.48 0.90 -19.18
N SER A 57 -9.82 2.14 -18.83
CA SER A 57 -10.34 3.14 -19.75
C SER A 57 -10.01 4.55 -19.25
N VAL A 58 -9.60 5.45 -20.14
CA VAL A 58 -9.35 6.88 -19.88
C VAL A 58 -9.95 7.67 -21.05
N ARG A 59 -11.25 8.00 -20.95
CA ARG A 59 -12.04 8.66 -22.01
C ARG A 59 -13.36 9.16 -21.45
N ASP A 60 -14.10 9.94 -22.23
CA ASP A 60 -15.49 10.31 -21.91
C ASP A 60 -15.65 11.03 -20.57
N ASN A 61 -14.67 11.83 -20.14
CA ASN A 61 -14.68 12.51 -18.84
C ASN A 61 -14.69 11.51 -17.66
N GLN A 62 -14.19 10.30 -17.90
CA GLN A 62 -14.17 9.20 -16.94
C GLN A 62 -12.86 8.42 -17.00
N VAL A 63 -12.53 7.80 -15.87
CA VAL A 63 -11.39 6.90 -15.72
C VAL A 63 -11.86 5.64 -15.02
N GLU A 64 -11.74 4.52 -15.71
CA GLU A 64 -12.00 3.20 -15.14
C GLU A 64 -10.67 2.59 -14.70
N ILE A 65 -10.59 2.23 -13.41
CA ILE A 65 -9.46 1.50 -12.85
C ILE A 65 -9.91 0.15 -12.33
N GLU A 66 -8.99 -0.80 -12.33
CA GLU A 66 -9.12 -2.08 -11.67
C GLU A 66 -7.97 -2.24 -10.67
N ILE A 67 -8.31 -2.54 -9.42
CA ILE A 67 -7.34 -2.78 -8.36
C ILE A 67 -7.17 -4.29 -8.22
N TYR A 68 -5.97 -4.77 -8.55
CA TYR A 68 -5.61 -6.17 -8.38
C TYR A 68 -5.09 -6.41 -6.96
N ARG A 69 -5.39 -7.59 -6.43
CA ARG A 69 -5.01 -7.99 -5.07
C ARG A 69 -4.05 -9.15 -5.16
N SER A 70 -2.97 -9.11 -4.40
CA SER A 70 -2.13 -10.30 -4.21
C SER A 70 -2.96 -11.41 -3.58
N ILE A 71 -2.83 -12.63 -4.10
CA ILE A 71 -3.47 -13.83 -3.54
C ILE A 71 -3.09 -14.01 -2.06
N ASP A 72 -1.86 -13.60 -1.70
CA ASP A 72 -1.38 -13.68 -0.33
C ASP A 72 -2.14 -12.75 0.62
N ASP A 73 -2.50 -11.55 0.17
CA ASP A 73 -3.26 -10.58 0.98
C ASP A 73 -4.71 -11.06 1.20
N ILE A 74 -5.29 -11.70 0.18
CA ILE A 74 -6.62 -12.32 0.28
C ILE A 74 -6.60 -13.47 1.30
N LYS A 75 -5.61 -14.37 1.20
CA LYS A 75 -5.48 -15.51 2.11
C LYS A 75 -5.31 -15.06 3.56
N ARG A 76 -4.53 -14.00 3.79
CA ARG A 76 -4.24 -13.48 5.13
C ARG A 76 -5.37 -12.64 5.71
N LYS A 77 -6.28 -12.13 4.89
CA LYS A 77 -7.35 -11.21 5.29
C LYS A 77 -6.83 -10.04 6.13
N THR A 78 -5.68 -9.52 5.74
CA THR A 78 -4.96 -8.48 6.50
C THR A 78 -5.26 -7.09 6.01
N ILE A 79 -5.62 -6.93 4.74
CA ILE A 79 -6.15 -5.68 4.21
C ILE A 79 -7.60 -5.57 4.67
N ASP A 80 -8.03 -4.39 5.10
CA ASP A 80 -9.41 -4.08 5.50
C ASP A 80 -10.16 -3.33 4.38
N GLU A 81 -9.47 -2.39 3.71
CA GLU A 81 -10.03 -1.56 2.62
C GLU A 81 -8.91 -1.00 1.71
N HIS A 82 -9.30 -0.49 0.55
CA HIS A 82 -8.47 0.44 -0.24
C HIS A 82 -9.06 1.85 -0.19
N GLU A 83 -8.18 2.84 -0.21
CA GLU A 83 -8.52 4.25 -0.40
C GLU A 83 -8.04 4.67 -1.79
N LEU A 84 -8.97 5.10 -2.64
CA LEU A 84 -8.72 5.78 -3.90
C LEU A 84 -8.84 7.29 -3.68
N THR A 85 -7.89 8.06 -4.19
CA THR A 85 -7.91 9.53 -4.25
C THR A 85 -7.45 10.00 -5.63
N TYR A 86 -7.91 11.17 -6.07
CA TYR A 86 -7.42 11.80 -7.30
C TYR A 86 -7.33 13.32 -7.11
N ASN A 87 -6.41 13.98 -7.80
CA ASN A 87 -6.25 15.44 -7.72
C ASN A 87 -5.89 16.01 -9.08
N ILE A 88 -6.32 17.25 -9.36
CA ILE A 88 -5.88 17.99 -10.54
C ILE A 88 -4.46 18.51 -10.29
N VAL A 89 -3.56 18.27 -11.24
CA VAL A 89 -2.18 18.74 -11.19
C VAL A 89 -1.87 19.57 -12.44
N GLU A 90 -1.15 20.68 -12.31
CA GLU A 90 -0.62 21.39 -13.48
C GLU A 90 0.46 20.56 -14.18
N MET A 91 0.65 20.78 -15.48
CA MET A 91 1.77 20.23 -16.25
C MET A 91 3.13 20.47 -15.59
N TYR A 92 3.29 21.57 -14.86
CA TYR A 92 4.53 21.96 -14.20
C TYR A 92 4.59 21.62 -12.70
N GLY A 93 3.64 20.84 -12.19
CA GLY A 93 3.70 20.24 -10.85
C GLY A 93 3.09 21.06 -9.72
N SER A 94 2.55 22.25 -9.99
CA SER A 94 1.73 22.99 -9.02
C SER A 94 0.38 22.29 -8.84
N ARG A 95 -0.02 22.09 -7.58
CA ARG A 95 -1.32 21.54 -7.20
C ARG A 95 -2.35 22.67 -7.30
N ILE A 96 -3.35 22.54 -8.18
CA ILE A 96 -4.37 23.58 -8.35
C ILE A 96 -5.47 23.42 -7.31
N GLU A 97 -5.95 22.19 -7.09
CA GLU A 97 -7.01 21.90 -6.11
C GLU A 97 -7.02 20.39 -5.79
N ASP A 98 -7.20 20.08 -4.50
CA ASP A 98 -7.36 18.71 -4.00
C ASP A 98 -8.83 18.28 -4.14
N CYS A 99 -9.22 17.79 -5.32
CA CYS A 99 -10.53 17.15 -5.51
C CYS A 99 -10.51 15.73 -4.92
N VAL A 100 -10.38 15.63 -3.60
CA VAL A 100 -10.21 14.36 -2.90
C VAL A 100 -11.57 13.69 -2.71
N ILE A 101 -11.92 12.79 -3.64
CA ILE A 101 -12.92 11.76 -3.33
C ILE A 101 -12.19 10.60 -2.67
N ASN A 102 -12.50 10.32 -1.40
CA ASN A 102 -12.04 9.13 -0.69
C ASN A 102 -13.06 8.01 -0.90
N ILE A 103 -12.75 7.06 -1.77
CA ILE A 103 -13.58 5.86 -1.94
C ILE A 103 -12.99 4.75 -1.10
N LYS A 104 -13.75 4.31 -0.09
CA LYS A 104 -13.47 3.09 0.68
C LYS A 104 -14.00 1.89 -0.10
N ILE A 105 -13.08 1.04 -0.49
CA ILE A 105 -13.33 -0.11 -1.37
C ILE A 105 -13.36 -1.36 -0.48
N PRO A 106 -14.57 -1.88 -0.13
CA PRO A 106 -14.67 -3.08 0.68
C PRO A 106 -14.16 -4.30 -0.08
N ILE A 107 -13.67 -5.28 0.67
CA ILE A 107 -12.98 -6.44 0.14
C ILE A 107 -13.99 -7.49 -0.31
N ALA A 108 -14.65 -7.23 -1.45
CA ALA A 108 -15.45 -8.22 -2.16
C ALA A 108 -14.63 -8.75 -3.35
N CYS A 109 -14.04 -9.95 -3.18
CA CYS A 109 -13.38 -10.77 -4.22
C CYS A 109 -12.22 -10.12 -5.01
N THR A 110 -11.49 -10.94 -5.79
CA THR A 110 -10.37 -10.50 -6.65
C THR A 110 -10.83 -9.51 -7.71
N GLY A 111 -10.11 -8.40 -7.88
CA GLY A 111 -10.35 -7.41 -8.92
C GLY A 111 -11.58 -6.55 -8.66
N SER A 112 -11.38 -5.38 -8.06
CA SER A 112 -12.46 -4.41 -7.88
C SER A 112 -12.32 -3.28 -8.90
N ARG A 113 -13.36 -3.06 -9.69
CA ARG A 113 -13.41 -2.00 -10.71
C ARG A 113 -14.10 -0.77 -10.17
N TYR A 114 -13.53 0.39 -10.48
CA TYR A 114 -14.03 1.69 -10.06
C TYR A 114 -13.96 2.68 -11.21
N THR A 115 -15.04 3.41 -11.40
CA THR A 115 -15.12 4.50 -12.38
C THR A 115 -15.11 5.82 -11.63
N ILE A 116 -14.10 6.63 -11.89
CA ILE A 116 -14.07 8.05 -11.53
C ILE A 116 -14.75 8.80 -12.67
N ALA A 117 -15.84 9.52 -12.38
CA ALA A 117 -16.62 10.21 -13.40
C ALA A 117 -16.71 11.71 -13.15
N GLY A 118 -17.16 12.46 -14.17
CA GLY A 118 -17.30 13.91 -14.09
C GLY A 118 -15.95 14.64 -14.11
N LEU A 119 -14.92 14.04 -14.70
CA LEU A 119 -13.59 14.63 -14.81
C LEU A 119 -13.55 15.60 -15.98
N SER A 120 -13.05 16.80 -15.75
CA SER A 120 -12.85 17.81 -16.80
C SER A 120 -11.71 17.40 -17.73
N THR A 121 -11.90 17.60 -19.03
CA THR A 121 -10.86 17.41 -20.05
C THR A 121 -9.86 18.56 -20.05
N GLY A 122 -8.70 18.34 -20.66
CA GLY A 122 -7.60 19.30 -20.71
C GLY A 122 -6.72 19.32 -19.45
N PHE A 123 -7.14 18.67 -18.36
CA PHE A 123 -6.41 18.60 -17.10
C PHE A 123 -5.58 17.31 -16.96
N TYR A 124 -4.51 17.41 -16.18
CA TYR A 124 -3.79 16.25 -15.67
C TYR A 124 -4.34 15.87 -14.30
N TYR A 125 -4.53 14.57 -14.08
CA TYR A 125 -4.97 14.02 -12.82
C TYR A 125 -3.89 13.11 -12.25
N GLU A 126 -3.52 13.32 -10.98
CA GLU A 126 -2.76 12.32 -10.22
C GLU A 126 -3.73 11.43 -9.45
N ILE A 127 -3.83 10.17 -9.86
CA ILE A 127 -4.60 9.14 -9.18
C ILE A 127 -3.70 8.40 -8.21
N ARG A 128 -4.19 8.20 -6.98
CA ARG A 128 -3.49 7.47 -5.94
C ARG A 128 -4.38 6.41 -5.32
N VAL A 129 -3.83 5.22 -5.11
CA VAL A 129 -4.52 4.11 -4.45
C VAL A 129 -3.62 3.54 -3.36
N ARG A 130 -4.12 3.39 -2.14
CA ARG A 130 -3.39 2.74 -1.04
C ARG A 130 -4.26 1.72 -0.32
N ALA A 131 -3.63 0.64 0.12
CA ALA A 131 -4.27 -0.36 0.96
C ALA A 131 -4.16 0.03 2.45
N HIS A 132 -5.14 -0.39 3.24
CA HIS A 132 -5.21 -0.14 4.67
C HIS A 132 -5.35 -1.45 5.45
N THR A 133 -4.59 -1.59 6.54
CA THR A 133 -4.83 -2.58 7.60
C THR A 133 -5.17 -1.87 8.90
N LYS A 134 -5.58 -2.61 9.92
CA LYS A 134 -5.67 -2.13 11.31
C LYS A 134 -4.41 -1.41 11.84
N THR A 135 -3.24 -1.68 11.27
CA THR A 135 -1.98 -1.03 11.67
C THR A 135 -1.75 0.29 10.93
N GLY A 136 -2.42 0.50 9.81
CA GLY A 136 -2.40 1.74 9.06
C GLY A 136 -2.31 1.54 7.55
N TYR A 137 -1.97 2.64 6.87
CA TYR A 137 -1.90 2.70 5.41
C TYR A 137 -0.52 2.31 4.88
N GLY A 138 -0.52 1.55 3.78
CA GLY A 138 0.67 1.33 2.97
C GLY A 138 1.02 2.54 2.11
N ASN A 139 2.15 2.43 1.39
CA ASN A 139 2.51 3.42 0.38
C ASN A 139 1.49 3.39 -0.77
N PRO A 140 1.13 4.57 -1.34
CA PRO A 140 0.19 4.63 -2.43
C PRO A 140 0.84 4.25 -3.77
N TYR A 141 0.08 3.55 -4.61
CA TYR A 141 0.24 3.61 -6.06
C TYR A 141 -0.01 5.05 -6.51
N ARG A 142 0.73 5.53 -7.52
CA ARG A 142 0.57 6.88 -8.08
C ARG A 142 0.70 6.83 -9.59
N ASN A 143 -0.23 7.48 -10.30
CA ASN A 143 -0.13 7.66 -11.74
C ASN A 143 -0.72 9.00 -12.17
N LYS A 144 -0.05 9.66 -13.12
CA LYS A 144 -0.52 10.89 -13.75
C LYS A 144 -1.12 10.56 -15.10
N ILE A 145 -2.37 10.91 -15.29
CA ILE A 145 -3.08 10.76 -16.57
C ILE A 145 -3.50 12.12 -17.09
N ARG A 146 -3.61 12.25 -18.42
CA ARG A 146 -4.22 13.41 -19.07
C ARG A 146 -5.52 12.97 -19.71
N LEU A 147 -6.59 13.71 -19.45
CA LEU A 147 -7.83 13.56 -20.20
C LEU A 147 -7.78 14.52 -21.40
N ASN A 148 -7.76 13.96 -22.60
CA ASN A 148 -7.77 14.75 -23.82
C ASN A 148 -9.22 15.13 -24.16
N ASP A 149 -9.38 16.34 -24.70
CA ASP A 149 -10.57 16.68 -25.47
C ASP A 149 -10.62 15.74 -26.68
N ARG A 150 -11.80 15.19 -26.95
CA ARG A 150 -12.03 14.36 -28.15
C ARG A 150 -11.93 15.18 -29.42
#